data_AF-A0A9E1N014-F1
#
_entry.id   AF-A0A9E1N014-F1
#
_cell.length_a   1.000
_cell.length_b   1.000
_cell.length_c   1.000
_cell.angle_alpha   90.00
_cell.angle_beta   90.00
_cell.angle_gamma   90.00
#
_symmetry.space_group_name_H-M   'P 1'
#
loop_
_entity.id
_entity.type
_entity.pdbx_description
1 polymer ?
#
loop_
_entity_poly.entity_id
_entity_poly.type
_entity_poly.pdbx_seq_one_letter_code
_entity_poly.pdbx_strand_id
1 'polypeptide(L)'
;GFFVRGVRQLGMRVTEAEAEDVLSLWRYGGHIMGVVPDLCVSSESDAQTMYDLIDSVQQPPDSDAVELVRALFETPRSMATNAAQRALARFAVPLLYSVSRHLVGEATANALGYPPSNGWSLSMPVMRACIGTLSSPPWRTKAALSVQEDMGLRAWEWMIQYGLRYAEAQPTGIHPRAMPTRKL
;
A
#
# COMPACT_ATOMS: atom_id res chain seq x y z
N GLY A 1 7.45 11.90 2.70
CA GLY A 1 7.46 11.53 4.12
C GLY A 1 6.84 10.18 4.35
N PHE A 2 5.50 10.08 4.23
CA PHE A 2 4.75 8.87 4.59
C PHE A 2 5.25 7.58 3.90
N PHE A 3 5.47 7.61 2.58
CA PHE A 3 5.97 6.43 1.85
C PHE A 3 7.35 5.96 2.34
N VAL A 4 8.33 6.87 2.41
CA VAL A 4 9.70 6.57 2.88
C VAL A 4 9.67 6.05 4.32
N ARG A 5 8.85 6.66 5.19
CA ARG A 5 8.62 6.19 6.55
C ARG A 5 8.03 4.78 6.56
N GLY A 6 7.02 4.51 5.73
CA GLY A 6 6.37 3.21 5.63
C GLY A 6 7.33 2.10 5.19
N VAL A 7 8.15 2.33 4.16
CA VAL A 7 9.14 1.32 3.73
C VAL A 7 10.25 1.11 4.77
N ARG A 8 10.68 2.16 5.48
CA ARG A 8 11.59 2.04 6.64
C ARG A 8 10.92 1.29 7.80
N GLN A 9 9.62 1.48 8.03
CA GLN A 9 8.84 0.69 8.99
C GLN A 9 8.76 -0.78 8.56
N LEU A 10 8.71 -1.09 7.27
CA LEU A 10 8.79 -2.47 6.77
C LEU A 10 10.19 -3.08 6.88
N GLY A 11 11.21 -2.30 7.25
CA GLY A 11 12.59 -2.78 7.47
C GLY A 11 13.55 -2.44 6.34
N MET A 12 13.10 -1.72 5.31
CA MET A 12 13.96 -1.26 4.21
C MET A 12 14.95 -0.22 4.73
N ARG A 13 16.23 -0.38 4.39
CA ARG A 13 17.25 0.64 4.66
C ARG A 13 17.25 1.62 3.50
N VAL A 14 16.66 2.80 3.72
CA VAL A 14 16.63 3.92 2.76
C VAL A 14 17.50 5.04 3.31
N THR A 15 18.55 5.40 2.58
CA THR A 15 19.45 6.52 2.87
C THR A 15 18.74 7.86 2.67
N GLU A 16 19.35 8.95 3.14
CA GLU A 16 18.78 10.29 2.96
C GLU A 16 18.71 10.68 1.47
N ALA A 17 19.78 10.41 0.71
CA ALA A 17 19.82 10.67 -0.73
C ALA A 17 18.72 9.90 -1.49
N GLU A 18 18.55 8.60 -1.19
CA GLU A 18 17.47 7.80 -1.79
C GLU A 18 16.07 8.34 -1.43
N ALA A 19 15.90 8.90 -0.23
CA ALA A 19 14.64 9.51 0.17
C ALA A 19 14.37 10.83 -0.57
N GLU A 20 15.39 11.67 -0.76
CA GLU A 20 15.32 12.90 -1.56
C GLU A 20 14.99 12.62 -3.04
N ASP A 21 15.58 11.57 -3.61
CA ASP A 21 15.28 11.11 -4.98
C ASP A 21 13.80 10.70 -5.12
N VAL A 22 13.30 9.91 -4.17
CA VAL A 22 11.88 9.50 -4.13
C VAL A 22 10.97 10.72 -4.00
N LEU A 23 11.30 11.67 -3.13
CA LEU A 23 10.52 12.91 -2.99
C LEU A 23 10.51 13.72 -4.28
N SER A 24 11.65 13.83 -4.96
CA SER A 24 11.77 14.52 -6.25
C SER A 24 10.90 13.88 -7.33
N LEU A 25 10.87 12.54 -7.38
CA LEU A 25 9.99 11.79 -8.27
C LEU A 25 8.51 12.08 -7.99
N TRP A 26 8.10 12.04 -6.72
CA TRP A 26 6.70 12.32 -6.34
C TRP A 26 6.31 13.77 -6.64
N ARG A 27 7.20 14.73 -6.40
CA ARG A 27 6.99 16.14 -6.73
C ARG A 27 6.78 16.33 -8.23
N TYR A 28 7.59 15.67 -9.05
CA TYR A 28 7.42 15.70 -10.50
C TYR A 28 6.09 15.05 -10.94
N GLY A 29 5.71 13.91 -10.35
CA GLY A 29 4.41 13.29 -10.58
C GLY A 29 3.25 14.23 -10.23
N GLY A 30 3.33 14.92 -9.08
CA GLY A 30 2.36 15.94 -8.67
C GLY A 30 2.26 17.09 -9.67
N HIS A 31 3.39 17.58 -10.17
CA HIS A 31 3.42 18.61 -11.20
C HIS A 31 2.69 18.17 -12.49
N ILE A 32 2.92 16.94 -12.96
CA ILE A 32 2.22 16.39 -14.13
C ILE A 32 0.70 16.31 -13.89
N MET A 33 0.29 15.94 -12.68
CA MET A 33 -1.14 15.87 -12.30
C MET A 33 -1.78 17.25 -12.06
N GLY A 34 -1.03 18.35 -12.16
CA GLY A 34 -1.53 19.71 -11.97
C GLY A 34 -1.62 20.15 -10.51
N VAL A 35 -0.90 19.49 -9.59
CA VAL A 35 -0.80 19.95 -8.20
C VAL A 35 -0.06 21.29 -8.16
N VAL A 36 -0.63 22.26 -7.43
CA VAL A 36 -0.03 23.59 -7.31
C VAL A 36 1.34 23.51 -6.60
N PRO A 37 2.33 24.32 -7.01
CA PRO A 37 3.69 24.25 -6.45
C PRO A 37 3.76 24.39 -4.92
N ASP A 38 2.86 25.17 -4.32
CA ASP A 38 2.84 25.40 -2.87
C ASP A 38 2.43 24.16 -2.06
N LEU A 39 1.79 23.17 -2.70
CA LEU A 39 1.45 21.87 -2.10
C LEU A 39 2.53 20.80 -2.37
N CYS A 40 3.54 21.12 -3.19
CA CYS A 40 4.62 20.20 -3.52
C CYS A 40 5.69 20.22 -2.43
N VAL A 41 5.80 19.12 -1.70
CA VAL A 41 6.76 18.95 -0.60
C VAL A 41 8.21 18.91 -1.12
N SER A 42 9.13 19.58 -0.41
CA SER A 42 10.56 19.65 -0.76
C SER A 42 11.47 18.79 0.12
N SER A 43 11.00 18.38 1.29
CA SER A 43 11.77 17.57 2.24
C SER A 43 10.89 16.53 2.94
N GLU A 44 11.52 15.58 3.65
CA GLU A 44 10.80 14.62 4.49
C GLU A 44 10.01 15.33 5.61
N SER A 45 10.56 16.41 6.16
CA SER A 45 9.92 17.22 7.21
C SER A 45 8.69 17.97 6.68
N ASP A 46 8.79 18.59 5.51
CA ASP A 46 7.65 19.26 4.86
C ASP A 46 6.54 18.25 4.56
N ALA A 47 6.93 17.07 4.09
CA ALA A 47 5.98 16.01 3.80
C ALA A 47 5.29 15.45 5.06
N GLN A 48 5.96 15.46 6.21
CA GLN A 48 5.30 15.11 7.48
C GLN A 48 4.33 16.20 7.90
N THR A 49 4.74 17.47 7.83
CA THR A 49 3.89 18.61 8.17
C THR A 49 2.63 18.64 7.30
N MET A 50 2.78 18.43 5.99
CA MET A 50 1.65 18.34 5.05
C MET A 50 0.72 17.17 5.39
N TYR A 51 1.28 16.02 5.76
CA TYR A 51 0.48 14.87 6.19
C TYR A 51 -0.33 15.17 7.46
N ASP A 52 0.30 15.78 8.47
CA ASP A 52 -0.38 16.15 9.72
C ASP A 52 -1.51 17.17 9.47
N LEU A 53 -1.30 18.12 8.54
CA LEU A 53 -2.33 19.06 8.10
C LEU A 53 -3.50 18.36 7.42
N ILE A 54 -3.22 17.43 6.49
CA ILE A 54 -4.26 16.65 5.80
C ILE A 54 -5.05 15.83 6.83
N ASP A 55 -4.36 15.11 7.72
CA ASP A 55 -4.99 14.30 8.76
C ASP A 55 -5.88 15.14 9.69
N SER A 56 -5.48 16.38 10.00
CA SER A 56 -6.25 17.28 10.87
C SER A 56 -7.59 17.74 10.30
N VAL A 57 -7.75 17.72 8.97
CA VAL A 57 -8.98 18.16 8.29
C VAL A 57 -9.77 16.99 7.69
N GLN A 58 -9.15 15.82 7.58
CA GLN A 58 -9.77 14.65 6.99
C GLN A 58 -10.81 14.04 7.94
N GLN A 59 -11.97 13.68 7.39
CA GLN A 59 -12.98 12.97 8.16
C GLN A 59 -12.57 11.52 8.42
N PRO A 60 -13.00 10.92 9.54
CA PRO A 60 -12.80 9.50 9.77
C PRO A 60 -13.38 8.64 8.62
N PRO A 61 -12.84 7.44 8.38
CA PRO A 61 -13.38 6.52 7.38
C PRO A 61 -14.88 6.25 7.57
N ASP A 62 -15.62 6.29 6.47
CA ASP A 62 -17.05 6.00 6.44
C ASP A 62 -17.34 4.55 5.98
N SER A 63 -18.62 4.21 5.81
CA SER A 63 -19.02 2.87 5.37
C SER A 63 -18.50 2.52 3.98
N ASP A 64 -18.37 3.50 3.09
CA ASP A 64 -17.89 3.29 1.73
C ASP A 64 -16.38 3.00 1.74
N ALA A 65 -15.62 3.67 2.61
CA ALA A 65 -14.20 3.35 2.83
C ALA A 65 -14.01 1.92 3.38
N VAL A 66 -14.85 1.49 4.32
CA VAL A 66 -14.83 0.11 4.86
C VAL A 66 -15.13 -0.91 3.75
N GLU A 67 -16.15 -0.66 2.93
CA GLU A 67 -16.51 -1.53 1.81
C GLU A 67 -15.37 -1.63 0.79
N LEU A 68 -14.75 -0.48 0.46
CA LEU A 68 -13.62 -0.41 -0.47
C LEU A 68 -12.41 -1.20 0.03
N VAL A 69 -12.00 -1.03 1.29
CA VAL A 69 -10.85 -1.78 1.82
C VAL A 69 -11.13 -3.28 1.87
N ARG A 70 -12.36 -3.68 2.25
CA ARG A 70 -12.76 -5.08 2.23
C ARG A 70 -12.67 -5.65 0.81
N ALA A 71 -13.18 -4.93 -0.20
CA ALA A 71 -13.09 -5.37 -1.60
C ALA A 71 -11.63 -5.53 -2.04
N LEU A 72 -10.77 -4.56 -1.71
CA LEU A 72 -9.35 -4.59 -2.04
C LEU A 72 -8.64 -5.80 -1.41
N PHE A 73 -8.83 -6.04 -0.10
CA PHE A 73 -8.06 -7.06 0.62
C PHE A 73 -8.61 -8.47 0.44
N GLU A 74 -9.90 -8.62 0.14
CA GLU A 74 -10.52 -9.93 -0.10
C GLU A 74 -10.38 -10.41 -1.55
N THR A 75 -9.89 -9.56 -2.45
CA THR A 75 -9.66 -9.89 -3.87
C THR A 75 -8.90 -11.20 -4.09
N PRO A 76 -7.79 -11.51 -3.36
CA PRO A 76 -7.10 -12.79 -3.52
C PRO A 76 -7.98 -14.02 -3.22
N ARG A 77 -8.96 -13.90 -2.31
CA ARG A 77 -9.89 -14.99 -2.02
C ARG A 77 -10.97 -15.12 -3.09
N SER A 78 -11.51 -14.01 -3.60
CA SER A 78 -12.52 -14.05 -4.65
C SER A 78 -11.98 -14.56 -5.99
N MET A 79 -10.69 -14.30 -6.28
CA MET A 79 -10.04 -14.70 -7.53
C MET A 79 -9.43 -16.11 -7.52
N ALA A 80 -9.44 -16.82 -6.38
CA ALA A 80 -8.77 -18.10 -6.26
C ALA A 80 -9.54 -19.25 -6.95
N THR A 81 -9.12 -19.62 -8.17
CA THR A 81 -9.78 -20.67 -8.97
C THR A 81 -9.35 -22.07 -8.57
N ASN A 82 -8.11 -22.25 -8.09
CA ASN A 82 -7.57 -23.56 -7.71
C ASN A 82 -7.21 -23.69 -6.22
N ALA A 83 -6.92 -24.92 -5.78
CA ALA A 83 -6.67 -25.23 -4.37
C ALA A 83 -5.40 -24.53 -3.83
N ALA A 84 -4.36 -24.41 -4.66
CA ALA A 84 -3.12 -23.72 -4.28
C ALA A 84 -3.36 -22.21 -4.08
N GLN A 85 -4.09 -21.57 -4.99
CA GLN A 85 -4.47 -20.16 -4.86
C GLN A 85 -5.36 -19.93 -3.64
N ARG A 86 -6.30 -20.83 -3.35
CA ARG A 86 -7.13 -20.74 -2.13
C ARG A 86 -6.28 -20.86 -0.87
N ALA A 87 -5.29 -21.75 -0.87
CA ALA A 87 -4.35 -21.88 0.24
C ALA A 87 -3.50 -20.61 0.43
N LEU A 88 -2.98 -20.06 -0.66
CA LEU A 88 -2.24 -18.81 -0.64
C LEU A 88 -3.09 -17.65 -0.11
N ALA A 89 -4.34 -17.51 -0.58
CA ALA A 89 -5.24 -16.45 -0.13
C ALA A 89 -5.63 -16.57 1.35
N ARG A 90 -5.73 -17.79 1.90
CA ARG A 90 -5.92 -18.01 3.35
C ARG A 90 -4.77 -17.47 4.18
N PHE A 91 -3.55 -17.47 3.64
CA PHE A 91 -2.36 -16.93 4.29
C PHE A 91 -2.17 -15.43 4.01
N ALA A 92 -2.29 -15.01 2.75
CA ALA A 92 -1.96 -13.65 2.31
C ALA A 92 -2.93 -12.59 2.84
N VAL A 93 -4.24 -12.88 2.90
CA VAL A 93 -5.23 -11.88 3.33
C VAL A 93 -5.06 -11.47 4.80
N PRO A 94 -4.95 -12.42 5.77
CA PRO A 94 -4.66 -12.05 7.15
C PRO A 94 -3.33 -11.32 7.33
N LEU A 95 -2.29 -11.70 6.57
CA LEU A 95 -1.02 -10.99 6.54
C LEU A 95 -1.19 -9.53 6.08
N LEU A 96 -1.94 -9.33 4.99
CA LEU A 96 -2.19 -8.00 4.43
C LEU A 96 -2.93 -7.09 5.42
N TYR A 97 -3.98 -7.59 6.07
CA TYR A 97 -4.66 -6.86 7.15
C TYR A 97 -3.71 -6.54 8.30
N SER A 98 -2.93 -7.52 8.75
CA SER A 98 -2.03 -7.35 9.89
C SER A 98 -0.92 -6.33 9.61
N VAL A 99 -0.26 -6.40 8.47
CA VAL A 99 0.79 -5.44 8.08
C VAL A 99 0.18 -4.05 7.90
N SER A 100 -0.95 -3.95 7.19
CA SER A 100 -1.64 -2.68 6.99
C SER A 100 -2.05 -2.04 8.31
N ARG A 101 -2.55 -2.83 9.28
CA ARG A 101 -2.88 -2.38 10.63
C ARG A 101 -1.69 -1.71 11.34
N HIS A 102 -0.48 -2.27 11.20
CA HIS A 102 0.72 -1.66 11.78
C HIS A 102 1.12 -0.36 11.08
N LEU A 103 0.91 -0.25 9.76
CA LEU A 103 1.28 0.94 8.98
C LEU A 103 0.31 2.11 9.19
N VAL A 104 -0.99 1.85 9.23
CA VAL A 104 -2.01 2.91 9.40
C VAL A 104 -2.30 3.23 10.87
N GLY A 105 -1.86 2.36 11.80
CA GLY A 105 -2.11 2.49 13.23
C GLY A 105 -3.45 1.90 13.68
N GLU A 106 -3.57 1.66 14.99
CA GLU A 106 -4.72 0.97 15.58
C GLU A 106 -6.04 1.75 15.43
N ALA A 107 -6.03 3.08 15.61
CA ALA A 107 -7.24 3.89 15.52
C ALA A 107 -7.87 3.81 14.12
N THR A 108 -7.07 4.07 13.09
CA THR A 108 -7.48 4.01 11.68
C THR A 108 -7.87 2.60 11.27
N ALA A 109 -7.11 1.58 11.69
CA ALA A 109 -7.45 0.18 11.41
C ALA A 109 -8.78 -0.24 12.04
N ASN A 110 -9.08 0.21 13.26
CA ASN A 110 -10.37 -0.03 13.90
C ASN A 110 -11.51 0.69 13.19
N ALA A 111 -11.31 1.95 12.78
CA ALA A 111 -12.29 2.70 12.01
C ALA A 111 -12.59 2.05 10.64
N LEU A 112 -11.58 1.46 10.00
CA LEU A 112 -11.73 0.69 8.76
C LEU A 112 -12.26 -0.74 8.96
N GLY A 113 -12.57 -1.14 10.20
CA GLY A 113 -13.12 -2.46 10.50
C GLY A 113 -12.15 -3.62 10.31
N TYR A 114 -10.84 -3.39 10.46
CA TYR A 114 -9.84 -4.45 10.27
C TYR A 114 -10.02 -5.54 11.33
N PRO A 115 -9.91 -6.83 10.95
CA PRO A 115 -9.94 -7.91 11.91
C PRO A 115 -8.76 -7.80 12.90
N PRO A 116 -8.92 -8.32 14.13
CA PRO A 116 -7.83 -8.35 15.10
C PRO A 116 -6.67 -9.20 14.58
N SER A 117 -5.44 -8.75 14.83
CA SER A 117 -4.20 -9.37 14.36
C SER A 117 -3.67 -10.48 15.28
N ASN A 118 -4.51 -11.05 16.16
CA ASN A 118 -4.07 -11.93 17.27
C ASN A 118 -3.20 -13.13 16.83
N GLY A 119 -3.45 -13.71 15.65
CA GLY A 119 -2.62 -14.80 15.08
C GLY A 119 -1.45 -14.34 14.22
N TRP A 120 -1.30 -13.04 13.99
CA TRP A 120 -0.36 -12.41 13.07
C TRP A 120 0.44 -11.28 13.72
N SER A 121 0.45 -11.19 15.04
CA SER A 121 1.19 -10.15 15.78
C SER A 121 2.69 -10.12 15.45
N LEU A 122 3.27 -11.27 15.10
CA LEU A 122 4.67 -11.39 14.67
C LEU A 122 4.91 -11.07 13.19
N SER A 123 3.87 -10.81 12.40
CA SER A 123 4.01 -10.50 10.96
C SER A 123 4.95 -9.33 10.71
N MET A 124 4.77 -8.22 11.43
CA MET A 124 5.56 -7.01 11.26
C MET A 124 7.04 -7.19 11.66
N PRO A 125 7.38 -7.72 12.86
CA PRO A 125 8.79 -7.94 13.20
C PRO A 125 9.47 -8.98 12.30
N VAL A 126 8.77 -10.04 11.89
CA VAL A 126 9.31 -11.03 10.93
C VAL A 126 9.57 -10.35 9.59
N MET A 127 8.61 -9.59 9.07
CA MET A 127 8.76 -8.86 7.81
C MET A 127 9.94 -7.87 7.88
N ARG A 128 10.06 -7.12 8.98
CA ARG A 128 11.20 -6.23 9.24
C ARG A 128 12.53 -6.95 9.25
N ALA A 129 12.61 -8.13 9.87
CA ALA A 129 13.83 -8.92 9.92
C ALA A 129 14.22 -9.45 8.53
N CYS A 130 13.25 -9.97 7.77
CA CYS A 130 13.46 -10.46 6.41
C CYS A 130 13.92 -9.32 5.48
N ILE A 131 13.14 -8.23 5.40
CA ILE A 131 13.42 -7.08 4.54
C ILE A 131 14.73 -6.40 4.97
N GLY A 132 14.97 -6.25 6.27
CA GLY A 132 16.19 -5.67 6.80
C GLY A 132 17.43 -6.50 6.49
N THR A 133 17.30 -7.83 6.41
CA THR A 133 18.39 -8.72 5.99
C THR A 133 18.69 -8.52 4.51
N LEU A 134 17.66 -8.52 3.65
CA LEU A 134 17.81 -8.24 2.22
C LEU A 134 18.34 -6.83 1.93
N SER A 135 18.09 -5.88 2.83
CA SER A 135 18.57 -4.49 2.71
C SER A 135 19.95 -4.25 3.33
N SER A 136 20.67 -5.31 3.76
CA SER A 136 21.97 -5.18 4.44
C SER A 136 23.13 -5.00 3.45
N PRO A 137 24.27 -4.40 3.87
CA PRO A 137 25.42 -4.11 3.00
C PRO A 137 25.90 -5.26 2.10
N PRO A 138 25.96 -6.54 2.53
CA PRO A 138 26.35 -7.63 1.62
C PRO A 138 25.40 -7.81 0.43
N TRP A 139 24.15 -7.39 0.55
CA TRP A 139 23.14 -7.40 -0.52
C TRP A 139 23.07 -6.09 -1.30
N ARG A 140 23.95 -5.11 -1.04
CA ARG A 140 24.09 -3.85 -1.80
C ARG A 140 25.23 -3.89 -2.83
N THR A 141 25.76 -5.06 -3.14
CA THR A 141 26.70 -5.23 -4.25
C THR A 141 25.98 -5.06 -5.58
N LYS A 142 26.67 -4.63 -6.65
CA LYS A 142 26.05 -4.46 -7.98
C LYS A 142 25.32 -5.72 -8.48
N ALA A 143 25.88 -6.90 -8.20
CA ALA A 143 25.25 -8.18 -8.55
C ALA A 143 23.98 -8.47 -7.74
N ALA A 144 23.97 -8.14 -6.45
CA ALA A 144 22.79 -8.30 -5.61
C ALA A 144 21.71 -7.28 -5.98
N LEU A 145 22.09 -6.04 -6.30
CA LEU A 145 21.17 -5.00 -6.78
C LEU A 145 20.52 -5.41 -8.11
N SER A 146 21.29 -5.92 -9.08
CA SER A 146 20.69 -6.39 -10.35
C SER A 146 19.72 -7.55 -10.15
N VAL A 147 19.99 -8.43 -9.17
CA VAL A 147 19.06 -9.51 -8.80
C VAL A 147 17.80 -8.95 -8.13
N GLN A 148 17.94 -7.96 -7.24
CA GLN A 148 16.81 -7.30 -6.60
C GLN A 148 15.96 -6.52 -7.61
N GLU A 149 16.58 -5.83 -8.57
CA GLU A 149 15.92 -5.14 -9.67
C GLU A 149 15.15 -6.12 -10.55
N ASP A 150 15.77 -7.23 -10.99
CA ASP A 150 15.09 -8.24 -11.81
C ASP A 150 13.93 -8.90 -11.05
N MET A 151 14.12 -9.25 -9.77
CA MET A 151 13.03 -9.75 -8.92
C MET A 151 11.92 -8.71 -8.76
N GLY A 152 12.27 -7.45 -8.56
CA GLY A 152 11.33 -6.34 -8.42
C GLY A 152 10.52 -6.10 -9.69
N LEU A 153 11.18 -6.08 -10.85
CA LEU A 153 10.56 -5.91 -12.16
C LEU A 153 9.63 -7.09 -12.49
N ARG A 154 10.03 -8.32 -12.19
CA ARG A 154 9.17 -9.50 -12.36
C ARG A 154 7.96 -9.47 -11.43
N ALA A 155 8.15 -9.06 -10.17
CA ALA A 155 7.04 -8.92 -9.23
C ALA A 155 6.06 -7.81 -9.67
N TRP A 156 6.59 -6.69 -10.17
CA TRP A 156 5.83 -5.59 -10.74
C TRP A 156 5.05 -6.03 -11.99
N GLU A 157 5.71 -6.71 -12.93
CA GLU A 157 5.07 -7.23 -14.14
C GLU A 157 3.98 -8.24 -13.80
N TRP A 158 4.25 -9.15 -12.85
CA TRP A 158 3.24 -10.08 -12.36
C TRP A 158 2.05 -9.35 -11.73
N MET A 159 2.28 -8.30 -10.93
CA MET A 159 1.22 -7.50 -10.31
C MET A 159 0.39 -6.76 -11.36
N ILE A 160 1.03 -6.14 -12.36
CA ILE A 160 0.34 -5.49 -13.48
C ILE A 160 -0.50 -6.51 -14.24
N GLN A 161 0.08 -7.64 -14.63
CA GLN A 161 -0.66 -8.68 -15.35
C GLN A 161 -1.83 -9.22 -14.52
N TYR A 162 -1.65 -9.38 -13.21
CA TYR A 162 -2.72 -9.79 -12.30
C TYR A 162 -3.85 -8.76 -12.24
N GLY A 163 -3.52 -7.46 -12.16
CA GLY A 163 -4.48 -6.36 -12.18
C GLY A 163 -5.19 -6.17 -13.53
N LEU A 164 -4.47 -6.29 -14.64
CA LEU A 164 -5.04 -6.17 -15.99
C LEU A 164 -6.00 -7.32 -16.31
N ARG A 165 -5.66 -8.55 -15.92
CA ARG A 165 -6.57 -9.70 -16.05
C ARG A 165 -7.89 -9.49 -15.31
N TYR A 166 -7.90 -8.70 -14.23
CA TYR A 166 -9.12 -8.32 -13.53
C TYR A 166 -9.94 -7.29 -14.32
N ALA A 167 -9.30 -6.24 -14.85
CA ALA A 167 -9.97 -5.22 -15.67
C ALA A 167 -10.63 -5.83 -16.91
N GLU A 168 -10.02 -6.85 -17.51
CA GLU A 168 -10.56 -7.58 -18.67
C GLU A 168 -11.66 -8.60 -18.30
N ALA A 169 -11.59 -9.20 -17.12
CA ALA A 169 -12.56 -10.21 -16.67
C ALA A 169 -13.86 -9.60 -16.08
N GLN A 170 -13.89 -8.30 -15.82
CA GLN A 170 -15.07 -7.61 -15.32
C GLN A 170 -16.00 -7.28 -16.50
N PRO A 171 -17.21 -7.86 -16.60
CA PRO A 171 -18.16 -7.44 -17.63
C PRO A 171 -18.47 -5.97 -17.37
N THR A 172 -18.38 -5.15 -18.43
CA THR A 172 -18.69 -3.72 -18.45
C THR A 172 -20.06 -3.47 -17.81
N GLY A 173 -20.04 -3.17 -16.52
CA GLY A 173 -21.21 -3.09 -15.67
C GLY A 173 -20.95 -2.13 -14.53
N ILE A 174 -20.57 -0.90 -14.85
CA ILE A 174 -20.79 0.21 -13.94
C ILE A 174 -22.31 0.33 -13.81
N HIS A 175 -22.91 -0.30 -12.80
CA HIS A 175 -24.27 0.02 -12.42
C HIS A 175 -24.24 1.40 -11.74
N PRO A 176 -24.87 2.44 -12.30
CA PRO A 176 -25.10 3.66 -11.54
C PRO A 176 -25.99 3.30 -10.35
N ARG A 177 -25.46 3.43 -9.12
CA ARG A 177 -26.27 3.40 -7.90
C ARG A 177 -27.33 4.50 -8.07
N ALA A 178 -28.60 4.12 -8.18
CA ALA A 178 -29.69 5.09 -8.27
C ALA A 178 -29.67 5.98 -7.02
N MET A 179 -29.52 7.29 -7.22
CA MET A 179 -29.71 8.27 -6.15
C MET A 179 -31.13 8.10 -5.58
N PRO A 180 -31.30 8.05 -4.25
CA PRO A 180 -32.64 8.09 -3.67
C PRO A 180 -33.29 9.43 -4.01
N THR A 181 -34.39 9.36 -4.77
CA THR A 181 -35.24 10.52 -5.07
C THR A 181 -35.85 11.02 -3.77
N ARG A 182 -35.35 12.15 -3.29
CA ARG A 182 -35.96 12.90 -2.20
C ARG A 182 -37.33 13.38 -2.68
N LYS A 183 -38.40 12.75 -2.19
CA LYS A 183 -39.76 13.29 -2.34
C LYS A 183 -39.83 14.60 -1.56
N LEU A 184 -40.11 15.69 -2.27
CA LEU A 184 -40.64 16.93 -1.69
C LEU A 184 -42.08 16.71 -1.26
#